data_AF-A0A076LEJ2-F1
#
_entry.id   AF-A0A076LEJ2-F1
#
_cell.length_a   1.000
_cell.length_b   1.000
_cell.length_c   1.000
_cell.angle_alpha   90.00
_cell.angle_beta   90.00
_cell.angle_gamma   90.00
#
_symmetry.space_group_name_H-M   'P 1'
#
loop_
_entity.id
_entity.type
_entity.pdbx_description
1 polymer ?
#
loop_
_entity_poly.entity_id
_entity_poly.type
_entity_poly.pdbx_seq_one_letter_code
_entity_poly.pdbx_strand_id
1 'polypeptide(L)' 'MDNTDCTASYRHLFASQDEAQAMLAQLTEKAQSVASEPCQITSSIAQNAQGFELNIDFLFCCQAETLIFQLGLR' A
#
# COMPACT_ATOMS: atom_id res chain seq x y z
N MET A 1 -4.91 -5.08 -24.58
CA MET A 1 -5.46 -4.84 -23.23
C MET A 1 -4.29 -4.43 -22.38
N ASP A 2 -3.87 -3.18 -22.58
CA ASP A 2 -2.74 -2.55 -21.91
C ASP A 2 -3.30 -1.88 -20.65
N ASN A 3 -3.25 -2.58 -19.53
CA ASN A 3 -3.30 -1.93 -18.24
C ASN A 3 -2.05 -2.37 -17.51
N THR A 4 -0.95 -1.71 -17.87
CA THR A 4 0.36 -1.77 -17.23
C THR A 4 0.32 -1.14 -15.83
N ASP A 5 -0.79 -1.30 -15.12
CA ASP A 5 -0.94 -0.87 -13.74
C ASP A 5 -0.29 -1.93 -12.86
N CYS A 6 1.03 -1.84 -12.74
CA CYS A 6 1.80 -2.51 -11.70
C CYS A 6 1.59 -1.84 -10.32
N THR A 7 0.52 -1.06 -10.16
CA THR A 7 0.20 -0.28 -8.97
C THR A 7 -0.86 -1.00 -8.14
N ALA A 8 -0.58 -1.20 -6.85
CA ALA A 8 -1.59 -1.60 -5.87
C ALA A 8 -1.88 -0.42 -4.94
N SER A 9 -3.15 -0.02 -4.83
CA SER A 9 -3.56 1.06 -3.95
C SER A 9 -4.26 0.50 -2.71
N TYR A 10 -3.92 1.03 -1.53
CA TYR A 10 -4.55 0.73 -0.26
C TYR A 10 -5.07 2.01 0.38
N ARG A 11 -6.34 1.99 0.80
CA ARG A 11 -6.97 3.09 1.52
C ARG A 11 -7.71 2.57 2.74
N HIS A 12 -7.40 3.12 3.90
CA HIS A 12 -8.09 2.78 5.14
C HIS A 12 -8.17 3.95 6.11
N LEU A 13 -9.26 4.01 6.85
CA LEU A 13 -9.55 5.04 7.84
C LEU A 13 -9.25 4.49 9.24
N PHE A 14 -8.27 5.08 9.91
CA PHE A 14 -7.85 4.71 11.25
C PHE A 14 -8.37 5.71 12.28
N ALA A 15 -8.58 5.25 13.52
CA ALA A 15 -8.97 6.12 14.62
C ALA A 15 -7.80 7.02 15.07
N SER A 16 -6.56 6.50 14.98
CA SER A 16 -5.35 7.19 15.41
C SER A 16 -4.27 7.23 14.33
N GLN A 17 -3.44 8.28 14.34
CA GLN A 17 -2.27 8.37 13.46
C GLN A 17 -1.28 7.23 13.68
N ASP A 18 -1.12 6.78 14.94
CA ASP A 18 -0.22 5.68 15.30
C ASP A 18 -0.61 4.37 14.61
N GLU A 19 -1.92 4.04 14.60
CA GLU A 19 -2.45 2.87 13.89
C GLU A 19 -2.20 2.96 12.38
N ALA A 20 -2.39 4.14 11.78
CA ALA A 20 -2.11 4.38 10.38
C ALA A 20 -0.61 4.22 10.05
N GLN A 21 0.28 4.71 10.92
CA GLN A 21 1.73 4.54 10.77
C GLN A 21 2.15 3.07 10.94
N ALA A 22 1.58 2.36 11.93
CA ALA A 22 1.84 0.95 12.15
C ALA A 22 1.37 0.09 10.96
N MET A 23 0.22 0.41 10.37
CA MET A 23 -0.25 -0.25 9.15
C MET A 23 0.66 0.06 7.96
N LEU A 24 1.06 1.33 7.79
CA LEU A 24 1.99 1.72 6.73
C LEU A 24 3.30 0.92 6.80
N ALA A 25 3.88 0.78 7.98
CA ALA A 25 5.10 0.00 8.18
C ALA A 25 4.91 -1.48 7.82
N GLN A 26 3.81 -2.10 8.29
CA GLN A 26 3.48 -3.50 7.97
C GLN A 26 3.28 -3.73 6.47
N LEU A 27 2.53 -2.84 5.80
CA LEU A 27 2.28 -2.95 4.37
C LEU A 27 3.55 -2.71 3.55
N THR A 28 4.41 -1.80 4.00
CA THR A 28 5.72 -1.54 3.39
C THR A 28 6.63 -2.76 3.47
N GLU A 29 6.74 -3.40 4.64
CA GLU A 29 7.52 -4.61 4.83
C GLU A 29 6.98 -5.78 4.00
N LYS A 30 5.65 -5.93 3.97
CA LYS A 30 4.98 -6.96 3.17
C LYS A 30 5.19 -6.74 1.67
N ALA A 31 5.16 -5.48 1.21
CA ALA A 31 5.43 -5.14 -0.18
C ALA A 31 6.87 -5.47 -0.55
N GLN A 32 7.84 -5.11 0.29
CA GLN A 32 9.25 -5.45 0.09
C GLN A 32 9.51 -6.96 0.12
N SER A 33 8.76 -7.72 0.92
CA SER A 33 8.90 -9.19 0.96
C SER A 33 8.34 -9.88 -0.29
N VAL A 34 7.35 -9.28 -0.95
CA VAL A 34 6.76 -9.79 -2.19
C VAL A 34 7.54 -9.32 -3.42
N ALA A 35 8.06 -8.09 -3.37
CA ALA A 35 8.79 -7.51 -4.47
C ALA A 35 10.18 -8.14 -4.60
N SER A 36 10.54 -8.54 -5.82
CA SER A 36 11.88 -9.03 -6.16
C SER A 36 12.86 -7.87 -6.26
N GLU A 37 12.37 -6.68 -6.62
CA GLU A 37 13.10 -5.41 -6.68
C GLU A 37 12.41 -4.37 -5.80
N PRO A 38 13.12 -3.36 -5.28
CA PRO A 38 12.50 -2.31 -4.47
C PRO A 38 11.37 -1.60 -5.23
N CYS A 39 10.12 -1.82 -4.79
CA CYS A 39 8.94 -1.15 -5.33
C CYS A 39 8.88 0.31 -4.87
N GLN A 40 8.32 1.21 -5.68
CA GLN A 40 8.09 2.58 -5.24
C GLN A 40 6.82 2.64 -4.38
N ILE A 41 6.94 3.22 -3.19
CA ILE A 41 5.85 3.29 -2.23
C ILE A 41 5.57 4.76 -1.96
N THR A 42 4.36 5.20 -2.28
CA THR A 42 3.89 6.56 -2.01
C THR A 42 2.80 6.48 -0.96
N SER A 43 3.04 7.01 0.23
CA SER A 43 2.07 7.01 1.32
C SER A 43 1.72 8.42 1.77
N SER A 44 0.45 8.67 2.06
CA SER A 44 -0.05 9.92 2.61
C SER A 44 -1.06 9.63 3.71
N ILE A 45 -0.90 10.30 4.86
CA ILE A 45 -1.87 10.24 5.95
C ILE A 45 -2.55 11.61 6.03
N ALA A 46 -3.86 11.63 5.78
CA ALA A 46 -4.68 12.82 5.87
C ALA A 46 -5.56 12.75 7.12
N GLN A 47 -5.44 13.72 8.01
CA GLN A 47 -6.39 13.85 9.12
C GLN A 47 -7.72 14.40 8.60
N ASN A 48 -8.80 13.69 8.85
CA ASN A 48 -10.15 14.06 8.45
C ASN A 48 -11.10 14.02 9.65
N ALA A 49 -12.34 14.50 9.46
CA ALA A 49 -13.33 14.57 10.55
C ALA A 49 -13.70 13.18 11.13
N GLN A 50 -13.41 12.11 10.41
CA GLN A 50 -13.68 10.73 10.82
C GLN A 50 -12.46 10.01 11.41
N GLY A 51 -11.26 10.60 11.35
CA GLY A 51 -10.03 9.99 11.86
C GLY A 51 -8.79 10.36 11.04
N PHE A 52 -7.97 9.36 10.73
CA PHE A 52 -6.77 9.47 9.91
C PHE A 52 -6.90 8.53 8.70
N GLU A 53 -7.05 9.11 7.51
CA GLU A 53 -7.09 8.34 6.28
C GLU A 53 -5.67 8.07 5.78
N LEU A 54 -5.30 6.80 5.77
CA LEU A 54 -4.07 6.30 5.17
C LEU A 54 -4.33 5.96 3.71
N ASN A 55 -3.59 6.62 2.82
CA ASN A 55 -3.54 6.37 1.40
C ASN A 55 -2.15 5.84 1.05
N ILE A 56 -2.05 4.69 0.39
CA ILE A 56 -0.77 4.14 -0.05
C ILE A 56 -0.88 3.59 -1.46
N ASP A 57 0.08 3.91 -2.30
CA ASP A 57 0.25 3.37 -3.64
C ASP A 57 1.60 2.63 -3.72
N PHE A 58 1.54 1.35 -4.10
CA PHE A 58 2.70 0.48 -4.28
C PHE A 58 2.89 0.22 -5.78
N LEU A 59 3.92 0.80 -6.38
CA LEU A 59 4.29 0.57 -7.77
C LEU A 59 5.40 -0.49 -7.83
N PHE A 60 5.01 -1.70 -8.24
CA PHE A 60 5.91 -2.83 -8.44
C PHE A 60 6.54 -2.81 -9.83
N CYS A 61 7.61 -3.59 -10.00
CA CYS A 61 8.29 -3.73 -11.29
C CYS A 61 7.49 -4.64 -12.24
N CYS A 62 6.81 -5.65 -11.69
CA CYS A 62 6.03 -6.62 -12.44
C CYS A 62 4.59 -6.77 -11.93
N GLN A 63 3.66 -7.01 -12.85
CA GLN A 63 2.24 -7.23 -12.53
C GLN A 63 2.01 -8.45 -11.63
N ALA A 64 2.84 -9.49 -11.74
CA ALA A 64 2.75 -10.67 -10.88
C ALA A 64 2.94 -10.32 -9.39
N GLU A 65 3.86 -9.41 -9.09
CA GLU A 65 4.15 -8.96 -7.73
C GLU A 65 2.97 -8.14 -7.18
N THR A 66 2.43 -7.23 -8.00
CA THR A 66 1.21 -6.48 -7.68
C THR A 66 0.05 -7.42 -7.35
N LEU A 67 -0.16 -8.46 -8.16
CA LEU A 67 -1.20 -9.46 -7.93
C LEU A 67 -0.97 -10.20 -6.62
N ILE A 68 0.22 -10.79 -6.41
CA ILE A 68 0.56 -11.52 -5.17
C ILE A 68 0.36 -10.62 -3.93
N PHE A 69 0.79 -9.37 -4.00
CA PHE A 69 0.62 -8.42 -2.91
C PHE A 69 -0.86 -8.16 -2.62
N GLN A 70 -1.66 -7.87 -3.65
CA GLN A 70 -3.12 -7.70 -3.54
C GLN A 70 -3.82 -8.97 -3.02
N LEU A 71 -3.35 -10.17 -3.40
CA LEU A 71 -3.88 -11.43 -2.88
C LEU A 71 -3.71 -11.55 -1.35
N GLY A 72 -2.74 -10.86 -0.77
CA GLY A 72 -2.53 -10.84 0.69
C GLY A 72 -3.02 -9.56 1.38
N LEU A 73 -3.68 -8.63 0.67
CA LEU A 73 -4.36 -7.47 1.29
C LEU A 73 -5.83 -7.77 1.63
N ARG A 74 -6.35 -8.89 1.11
CA ARG A 74 -7.71 -9.39 1.34
C ARG A 74 -7.88 -10.03 2.72
#